data_AF-F6HFB3-F1
#
_entry.id   AF-F6HFB3-F1
#
_cell.length_a   1.000
_cell.length_b   1.000
_cell.length_c   1.000
_cell.angle_alpha   90.00
_cell.angle_beta   90.00
_cell.angle_gamma   90.00
#
_symmetry.space_group_name_H-M   'P 1'
#
loop_
_entity.id
_entity.type
_entity.pdbx_description
1 polymer ?
#
loop_
_entity_poly.entity_id
_entity_poly.type
_entity_poly.pdbx_seq_one_letter_code
_entity_poly.pdbx_strand_id
1 'polypeptide(L)'
;MIAAASDAIWDNRGACGRNYEVKCEGATNAGDPHPCRGDQSVVVKIVDYCPPGCRGTIDLSQEAFASIADPDAGKIKISFQQYVKCMILID
;
A
#
# COMPACT_ATOMS: atom_id res chain seq x y z
N MET A 1 -4.67 -2.41 8.25
CA MET A 1 -5.40 -1.29 7.61
C MET A 1 -5.97 -1.77 6.28
N ILE A 2 -6.59 -0.91 5.45
CA ILE A 2 -7.23 -1.31 4.18
C ILE A 2 -6.66 -0.55 2.98
N ALA A 3 -6.86 -1.09 1.78
CA ALA A 3 -6.51 -0.45 0.52
C ALA A 3 -7.41 -0.92 -0.63
N ALA A 4 -7.42 -0.16 -1.73
CA ALA A 4 -7.98 -0.57 -3.01
C ALA A 4 -6.86 -1.01 -3.97
N ALA A 5 -7.16 -2.03 -4.78
CA ALA A 5 -6.23 -2.57 -5.77
C ALA A 5 -6.52 -1.99 -7.16
N SER A 6 -5.49 -1.48 -7.84
CA SER A 6 -5.57 -1.15 -9.27
C SER A 6 -5.54 -2.40 -10.15
N ASP A 7 -5.78 -2.24 -11.45
CA ASP A 7 -5.68 -3.32 -12.45
C ASP A 7 -4.37 -4.12 -12.39
N ALA A 8 -3.28 -3.48 -11.98
CA ALA A 8 -1.96 -4.12 -11.89
C ALA A 8 -1.94 -5.30 -10.90
N ILE A 9 -2.80 -5.27 -9.88
CA ILE A 9 -2.85 -6.33 -8.85
C ILE A 9 -4.26 -6.86 -8.58
N TRP A 10 -5.33 -6.29 -9.14
CA TRP A 10 -6.72 -6.67 -8.84
C TRP A 10 -7.02 -8.15 -9.13
N ASP A 11 -6.35 -8.73 -10.12
CA ASP A 11 -6.37 -10.17 -10.42
C ASP A 11 -7.80 -10.70 -10.61
N ASN A 12 -8.63 -9.96 -11.35
CA ASN A 12 -10.05 -10.27 -11.56
C ASN A 12 -10.79 -10.62 -10.25
N ARG A 13 -10.69 -9.75 -9.24
CA ARG A 13 -11.18 -9.92 -7.84
C ARG A 13 -10.35 -10.87 -6.98
N GLY A 14 -9.36 -11.57 -7.54
CA GLY A 14 -8.48 -12.48 -6.80
C GLY A 14 -7.68 -11.82 -5.69
N ALA A 15 -7.38 -10.52 -5.79
CA ALA A 15 -6.68 -9.79 -4.73
C ALA A 15 -7.56 -9.42 -3.54
N CYS A 16 -8.89 -9.38 -3.69
CA CYS A 16 -9.78 -9.05 -2.59
C CYS A 16 -9.57 -10.02 -1.41
N GLY A 17 -9.31 -9.47 -0.23
CA GLY A 17 -9.00 -10.23 0.97
C GLY A 17 -7.53 -10.57 1.19
N ARG A 18 -6.66 -10.45 0.18
CA ARG A 18 -5.20 -10.61 0.35
C ARG A 18 -4.66 -9.45 1.19
N ASN A 19 -3.64 -9.75 2.00
CA ASN A 19 -2.87 -8.74 2.69
C ASN A 19 -1.59 -8.44 1.91
N TYR A 20 -1.18 -7.18 1.91
CA TYR A 20 0.09 -6.73 1.37
C TYR A 20 0.83 -5.94 2.44
N GLU A 21 2.13 -6.20 2.55
CA GLU A 21 3.05 -5.33 3.26
C GLU A 21 3.54 -4.27 2.27
N VAL A 22 3.40 -3.00 2.64
CA VAL A 22 3.74 -1.84 1.80
C VAL A 22 4.73 -0.96 2.54
N LYS A 23 5.83 -0.58 1.88
CA LYS A 23 6.85 0.31 2.42
C LYS A 23 7.01 1.53 1.52
N CYS A 24 7.23 2.71 2.12
CA CYS A 24 7.57 3.93 1.41
C CYS A 24 9.05 3.90 0.97
N GLU A 25 9.31 4.18 -0.30
CA GLU A 25 10.65 4.19 -0.91
C GLU A 25 11.08 5.60 -1.35
N GLY A 26 10.17 6.58 -1.30
CA GLY A 26 10.49 7.99 -1.51
C GLY A 26 9.45 8.77 -2.29
N ALA A 27 9.85 9.97 -2.71
CA ALA A 27 9.00 10.93 -3.39
C ALA A 27 8.65 10.54 -4.83
N THR A 28 7.47 10.98 -5.28
CA THR A 28 7.09 11.00 -6.72
C THR A 28 7.02 12.42 -7.30
N ASN A 29 7.02 13.44 -6.45
CA ASN A 29 6.90 14.84 -6.83
C ASN A 29 7.94 15.70 -6.09
N ALA A 30 8.09 16.96 -6.52
CA ALA A 30 9.06 17.90 -5.95
C ALA A 30 8.51 18.70 -4.76
N GLY A 31 7.21 18.57 -4.42
CA GLY A 31 6.58 19.31 -3.34
C GLY A 31 7.00 18.81 -1.97
N ASP A 32 7.19 17.50 -1.84
CA ASP A 32 7.80 16.87 -0.65
C ASP A 32 8.92 15.92 -1.09
N PRO A 33 10.20 16.31 -0.92
CA PRO A 33 11.33 15.48 -1.32
C PRO A 33 11.59 14.29 -0.38
N HIS A 34 11.02 14.27 0.83
CA HIS A 34 11.29 13.23 1.84
C HIS A 34 9.99 12.76 2.53
N PRO A 35 9.04 12.19 1.77
CA PRO A 35 7.71 11.92 2.32
C PRO A 35 7.68 10.73 3.27
N CYS A 36 8.68 9.84 3.27
CA CYS A 36 8.64 8.62 4.05
C CYS A 36 8.87 8.86 5.55
N ARG A 37 8.06 8.21 6.38
CA ARG A 37 8.21 8.19 7.85
C ARG A 37 9.16 7.05 8.25
N GLY A 38 10.44 7.25 7.95
CA GLY A 38 11.50 6.27 8.24
C GLY A 38 11.35 4.97 7.43
N ASP A 39 11.77 3.85 8.03
CA ASP A 39 11.88 2.54 7.37
C ASP A 39 10.68 1.59 7.61
N GLN A 40 9.58 2.11 8.15
CA GLN A 40 8.43 1.30 8.55
C GLN A 40 7.59 0.85 7.36
N SER A 41 7.00 -0.35 7.48
CA SER A 41 6.01 -0.89 6.56
C SER A 41 4.63 -0.92 7.19
N VAL A 42 3.60 -0.97 6.35
CA VAL A 42 2.21 -1.14 6.76
C VAL A 42 1.61 -2.37 6.10
N VAL A 43 0.91 -3.19 6.89
CA VAL A 43 0.10 -4.29 6.35
C VAL A 43 -1.33 -3.81 6.09
N VAL A 44 -1.75 -3.89 4.82
CA VAL A 44 -3.09 -3.53 4.35
C VAL A 44 -3.81 -4.74 3.74
N LYS A 45 -5.12 -4.83 3.98
CA LYS A 45 -6.01 -5.78 3.31
C LYS A 45 -6.65 -5.09 2.11
N ILE A 46 -6.62 -5.75 0.94
CA ILE A 46 -7.38 -5.27 -0.21
C ILE A 46 -8.87 -5.52 0.03
N VAL A 47 -9.68 -4.47 0.01
CA VAL A 47 -11.13 -4.56 0.22
C VAL A 47 -11.94 -3.92 -0.89
N ASP A 48 -11.28 -3.22 -1.82
CA ASP A 48 -11.93 -2.53 -2.92
C ASP A 48 -11.09 -2.59 -4.20
N TYR A 49 -11.74 -2.27 -5.32
CA TYR A 49 -11.12 -2.14 -6.64
C TYR A 49 -11.03 -0.67 -7.02
N CYS A 50 -9.85 -0.24 -7.44
CA CYS A 50 -9.63 1.09 -7.99
C CYS A 50 -9.62 1.00 -9.53
N PRO A 51 -10.66 1.49 -10.23
CA PRO A 51 -10.78 1.38 -11.68
C PRO A 51 -9.71 2.19 -12.44
N PRO A 52 -9.63 2.03 -13.78
CA PRO A 52 -8.74 2.83 -14.61
C PRO A 52 -8.86 4.33 -14.31
N GLY A 53 -7.73 4.98 -14.07
CA GLY A 53 -7.67 6.36 -13.56
C GLY A 53 -7.20 6.44 -12.10
N CYS A 54 -7.10 5.31 -11.40
CA CYS A 54 -6.41 5.25 -10.12
C CYS A 54 -4.97 5.76 -10.24
N ARG A 55 -4.56 6.64 -9.33
CA ARG A 55 -3.24 7.30 -9.42
C ARG A 55 -2.10 6.43 -8.86
N GLY A 56 -2.34 5.20 -8.40
CA GLY A 56 -1.33 4.31 -7.81
C GLY A 56 -1.66 2.82 -8.00
N THR A 57 -0.66 1.97 -7.72
CA THR A 57 -0.80 0.50 -7.80
C THR A 57 -1.68 -0.06 -6.67
N ILE A 58 -1.49 0.48 -5.46
CA ILE A 58 -2.26 0.24 -4.25
C ILE A 58 -2.72 1.60 -3.75
N ASP A 59 -4.03 1.80 -3.59
CA ASP A 59 -4.61 3.02 -3.02
C ASP A 59 -4.85 2.81 -1.53
N LEU A 60 -3.93 3.33 -0.71
CA LEU A 60 -3.93 3.14 0.73
C LEU A 60 -5.04 3.99 1.37
N SER A 61 -5.69 3.48 2.42
CA SER A 61 -6.53 4.34 3.27
C SER A 61 -5.69 5.48 3.85
N GLN A 62 -6.32 6.59 4.21
CA GLN A 62 -5.62 7.75 4.76
C GLN A 62 -4.77 7.39 5.98
N GLU A 63 -5.27 6.51 6.85
CA GLU A 63 -4.55 6.03 8.02
C GLU A 63 -3.33 5.17 7.64
N ALA A 64 -3.48 4.30 6.63
CA ALA A 64 -2.37 3.49 6.13
C ALA A 64 -1.29 4.35 5.49
N PHE A 65 -1.67 5.30 4.66
CA PHE A 65 -0.74 6.23 4.04
C PHE A 65 0.00 7.06 5.10
N ALA A 66 -0.72 7.67 6.04
CA ALA A 66 -0.16 8.49 7.12
C ALA A 66 0.78 7.70 8.06
N SER A 67 0.66 6.37 8.11
CA SER A 67 1.55 5.53 8.91
C SER A 67 2.95 5.38 8.31
N ILE A 68 3.09 5.47 6.98
CA ILE A 68 4.37 5.28 6.28
C ILE A 68 4.87 6.53 5.56
N ALA A 69 4.02 7.55 5.37
CA ALA A 69 4.39 8.78 4.68
C ALA A 69 3.60 10.02 5.12
N ASP A 70 4.09 11.20 4.76
CA ASP A 70 3.38 12.48 4.91
C ASP A 70 2.16 12.55 3.97
N PRO A 71 0.92 12.66 4.49
CA PRO A 71 -0.29 12.75 3.67
C PRO A 71 -0.26 13.86 2.62
N ASP A 72 0.46 14.97 2.86
CA ASP A 72 0.54 16.10 1.93
C ASP A 72 1.32 15.76 0.65
N ALA A 73 2.16 14.71 0.69
CA ALA A 73 2.85 14.22 -0.49
C ALA A 73 1.88 13.64 -1.53
N GLY A 74 0.72 13.11 -1.09
CA GLY A 74 -0.38 12.56 -1.90
C GLY A 74 -0.06 11.31 -2.72
N LYS A 75 1.19 11.11 -3.13
CA LYS A 75 1.67 9.94 -3.87
C LYS A 75 3.16 9.70 -3.60
N ILE A 76 3.49 8.45 -3.29
CA ILE A 76 4.85 8.00 -2.96
C ILE A 76 5.26 6.82 -3.84
N LYS A 77 6.57 6.60 -3.96
CA LYS A 77 7.12 5.33 -4.48
C LYS A 77 7.00 4.31 -3.36
N ILE A 78 6.58 3.10 -3.71
CA ILE A 78 6.44 2.00 -2.75
C ILE A 78 7.14 0.74 -3.24
N SER A 79 7.62 -0.05 -2.30
CA SER A 79 7.79 -1.49 -2.48
C SER A 79 6.62 -2.19 -1.79
N PHE A 80 6.18 -3.32 -2.35
CA PHE A 80 5.11 -4.09 -1.75
C PHE A 80 5.25 -5.57 -2.07
N GLN A 81 4.80 -6.40 -1.14
CA GLN A 81 4.78 -7.86 -1.28
C GLN A 81 3.52 -8.42 -0.64
N GLN A 82 3.03 -9.55 -1.16
CA GLN A 82 1.90 -10.22 -0.55
C GLN A 82 2.31 -10.73 0.85
N TYR A 83 1.59 -10.27 1.88
CA TYR A 83 1.84 -10.64 3.25
C TYR A 83 1.13 -11.96 3.56
N VAL A 84 1.91 -13.04 3.54
CA VAL A 84 1.46 -14.37 3.96
C VAL A 84 1.98 -14.59 5.37
N LYS A 85 1.10 -14.47 6.37
CA LYS A 85 1.47 -14.81 7.74
C LYS A 85 1.71 -16.31 7.80
N CYS A 86 2.98 -16.70 7.82
CA CYS A 86 3.35 -18.08 8.11
C CYS A 86 2.95 -18.35 9.57
N MET A 87 1.78 -18.97 9.78
CA MET A 87 1.44 -19.56 11.07
C MET A 87 2.29 -20.81 11.22
N ILE A 88 3.55 -20.64 11.60
CA ILE A 88 4.32 -21.74 12.19
C ILE A 88 3.63 -22.00 13.53
N LEU A 89 2.79 -23.04 13.58
CA LEU A 89 2.27 -23.58 14.83
C LEU A 89 3.46 -24.20 15.57
N ILE A 90 4.03 -23.44 16.50
CA ILE A 90 4.90 -24.01 17.53
C ILE A 90 3.96 -24.29 18.71
N ASP A 91 3.23 -25.41 18.59
CA ASP A 91 2.49 -26.01 19.71
C ASP A 91 3.46 -26.79 20.60
#